data_AF-A1T6P0-F1
#
_entry.id   AF-A1T6P0-F1
#
_cell.length_a   1.000
_cell.length_b   1.000
_cell.length_c   1.000
_cell.angle_alpha   90.00
_cell.angle_beta   90.00
_cell.angle_gamma   90.00
#
_symmetry.space_group_name_H-M   'P 1'
#
loop_
_entity.id
_entity.type
_entity.pdbx_description
1 polymer ?
#
loop_
_entity_poly.entity_id
_entity_poly.type
_entity_poly.pdbx_seq_one_letter_code
_entity_poly.pdbx_strand_id
1 'polypeptide(L)' 'MGDNHYQRYLEHHTRTHAGEAAMSEGEYWRRRHAAADADLGARCC' A
#
# COMPACT_ATOMS: atom_id res chain seq x y z
N MET A 1 -15.07 -0.13 -11.53
CA MET A 1 -13.87 -0.36 -12.37
C MET A 1 -12.93 0.83 -12.21
N GLY A 2 -12.16 0.85 -11.13
CA GLY A 2 -11.26 1.97 -10.84
C GLY A 2 -10.82 1.92 -9.39
N ASP A 3 -9.93 0.98 -9.08
CA ASP A 3 -9.28 0.94 -7.78
C ASP A 3 -8.27 2.10 -7.71
N ASN A 4 -8.76 3.28 -7.33
CA ASN A 4 -7.94 4.48 -7.07
C ASN A 4 -7.08 4.33 -5.79
N HIS A 5 -6.71 3.11 -5.45
CA HIS A 5 -5.94 2.75 -4.26
C HIS A 5 -4.59 3.46 -4.25
N TYR A 6 -3.93 3.52 -5.41
CA TYR A 6 -2.65 4.22 -5.53
C TYR A 6 -2.80 5.74 -5.36
N GLN A 7 -3.82 6.37 -5.97
CA GLN A 7 -4.08 7.80 -5.77
C GLN A 7 -4.39 8.13 -4.30
N ARG A 8 -5.21 7.32 -3.63
CA ARG A 8 -5.49 7.49 -2.19
C ARG A 8 -4.24 7.31 -1.34
N TYR A 9 -3.35 6.38 -1.73
CA TYR A 9 -2.05 6.23 -1.10
C TYR A 9 -1.21 7.50 -1.26
N LEU A 10 -1.15 8.10 -2.45
CA LEU A 10 -0.41 9.35 -2.67
C LEU A 10 -0.98 10.51 -1.84
N GLU A 11 -2.30 10.67 -1.78
CA GLU A 11 -2.95 11.69 -0.94
C GLU A 11 -2.63 11.50 0.54
N HIS A 12 -2.64 10.25 1.02
CA HIS A 12 -2.29 9.94 2.40
C HIS A 12 -0.79 10.12 2.67
N HIS A 13 0.06 9.72 1.72
CA HIS A 13 1.51 9.81 1.81
C HIS A 13 1.96 11.27 1.83
N THR A 14 1.42 12.09 0.94
CA THR A 14 1.72 13.54 0.90
C THR A 14 1.33 14.25 2.19
N ARG A 15 0.27 13.80 2.87
CA ARG A 15 -0.15 14.34 4.18
C ARG A 15 0.71 13.84 5.35
N THR A 16 1.12 12.58 5.32
CA THR A 16 1.77 11.91 6.47
C THR A 16 3.31 12.00 6.40
N HIS A 17 3.85 11.95 5.18
CA HIS A 17 5.28 11.91 4.87
C HIS A 17 5.64 13.04 3.89
N ALA A 18 5.36 14.28 4.30
CA ALA A 18 5.75 15.46 3.54
C ALA A 18 7.29 15.59 3.55
N GLY A 19 7.95 15.08 2.50
CA GLY A 19 9.40 15.13 2.34
C GLY A 19 10.05 13.81 1.92
N GLU A 20 9.33 12.70 2.01
CA GLU A 20 9.79 11.42 1.48
C GLU A 20 9.19 11.18 0.09
N ALA A 21 9.94 10.51 -0.79
CA ALA A 21 9.41 10.13 -2.09
C ALA A 21 8.36 9.02 -1.89
N ALA A 22 7.17 9.20 -2.47
CA ALA A 22 6.17 8.14 -2.45
C ALA A 22 6.70 6.89 -3.17
N MET A 23 6.35 5.71 -2.64
CA MET A 23 6.69 4.44 -3.28
C MET A 23 6.09 4.39 -4.69
N SER A 24 6.79 3.74 -5.62
CA SER A 24 6.25 3.52 -6.96
C SER A 24 5.01 2.62 -6.90
N GLU A 25 4.13 2.72 -7.89
CA GLU A 25 2.90 1.90 -7.94
C GLU A 25 3.16 0.40 -7.80
N GLY A 26 4.20 -0.12 -8.46
CA GLY A 26 4.58 -1.53 -8.34
C GLY A 26 5.07 -1.91 -6.94
N GLU A 27 5.76 -1.02 -6.22
CA GLU A 27 6.20 -1.26 -4.84
C GLU A 27 5.03 -1.20 -3.86
N TYR A 28 4.09 -0.27 -4.09
CA TYR A 28 2.84 -0.19 -3.34
C TYR A 28 2.06 -1.51 -3.43
N TRP A 29 1.85 -2.02 -4.65
CA TRP A 29 1.17 -3.29 -4.85
C TRP A 29 1.95 -4.46 -4.25
N ARG A 30 3.27 -4.52 -4.44
CA ARG A 30 4.09 -5.59 -3.86
C ARG A 30 3.97 -5.64 -2.34
N ARG A 31 4.07 -4.50 -1.66
CA ARG A 31 3.93 -4.40 -0.19
C ARG A 31 2.51 -4.74 0.26
N ARG A 32 1.49 -4.29 -0.48
CA ARG A 32 0.08 -4.61 -0.21
C ARG A 32 -0.21 -6.10 -0.35
N HIS A 33 0.30 -6.74 -1.40
CA HIS A 33 0.16 -8.18 -1.60
C HIS A 33 0.95 -8.96 -0.55
N ALA A 34 2.16 -8.54 -0.20
CA ALA A 34 2.93 -9.17 0.88
C ALA A 34 2.23 -9.05 2.24
N ALA A 35 1.61 -7.91 2.54
CA ALA A 35 0.79 -7.74 3.74
C ALA A 35 -0.47 -8.61 3.70
N ALA A 36 -1.15 -8.68 2.56
CA ALA A 36 -2.31 -9.55 2.39
C ALA A 36 -1.95 -11.04 2.52
N ASP A 37 -0.79 -11.46 2.01
CA ASP A 37 -0.27 -12.82 2.12
C ASP A 37 0.12 -13.14 3.58
N ALA A 38 0.78 -12.20 4.27
CA ALA A 38 1.10 -12.32 5.69
C ALA A 38 -0.15 -12.39 6.57
N ASP A 39 -1.20 -11.63 6.26
CA ASP A 39 -2.49 -11.68 6.96
C ASP A 39 -3.24 -13.00 6.73
N LEU A 40 -3.01 -13.70 5.60
CA LEU A 40 -3.52 -15.05 5.39
C LEU A 40 -2.79 -16.09 6.26
N GLY A 41 -1.49 -15.89 6.50
CA GLY A 41 -0.70 -16.73 7.42
C GLY A 41 -1.05 -16.56 8.90
N ALA A 42 -1.65 -15.43 9.29
CA ALA A 42 -2.04 -15.13 10.67
C ALA A 42 -3.35 -15.83 11.12
N ARG A 43 -4.01 -16.58 10.23
CA ARG A 43 -5.33 -17.20 10.50
C ARG A 43 -5.31 -18.71 10.74
N CYS A 44 -4.16 -19.27 11.11
CA CYS A 44 -4.11 -20.66 11.58
C CYS A 44 -3.95 -20.72 13.10
N CYS A 45 -5.07 -20.47 13.80
CA CYS A 45 -5.36 -21.06 15.11
C CYS A 45 -6.87 -21.31 15.22
#